data_AF-A0A349PJC0-F1
#
_entry.id   AF-A0A349PJC0-F1
#
_cell.length_a   1.000
_cell.length_b   1.000
_cell.length_c   1.000
_cell.angle_alpha   90.00
_cell.angle_beta   90.00
_cell.angle_gamma   90.00
#
_symmetry.space_group_name_H-M   'P 1'
#
loop_
_entity.id
_entity.type
_entity.pdbx_description
1 polymer ?
#
loop_
_entity_poly.entity_id
_entity_poly.type
_entity_poly.pdbx_seq_one_letter_code
_entity_poly.pdbx_strand_id
1 'polypeptide(L)'
;MNTENKIEFYFFPIVATYGNESSASILAKWDKLDTLSETNKGKLTSQKTAEVIKRINYTFNLNPEQISIVAITVRSYYFGEIALEDMPFYLAKEIPIDLAKAKEISQMIIQKIINDDSQEKAYQSQLEKLPIEVAVKRYPETGEQLITSDYIKLKSFFEPVRPSIKNWLSDYTFNIGISNHDPIVRGNYLFKNENAQKLSAQDRDKLSQILKSFEEKTPLAINTNTRQVVFSTAINQERPVIKPSFAESALDGQSAPRQNYPSEKPQTFQSDEERLSAWRQNLPLKETLENNNNTNQSGANNIRFSSTQKFSVEKPTVKNNFQRPMPKNVIDLRKEE
;
A
#
# COMPACT_ATOMS: atom_id res chain seq x y z
N MET A 1 -7.74 32.17 13.62
CA MET A 1 -7.34 31.74 12.26
C MET A 1 -7.66 32.86 11.29
N ASN A 2 -6.67 33.45 10.63
CA ASN A 2 -6.86 34.51 9.63
C ASN A 2 -7.75 34.00 8.48
N THR A 3 -8.67 34.84 8.03
CA THR A 3 -9.58 34.59 6.91
C THR A 3 -8.85 34.30 5.60
N GLU A 4 -7.64 34.83 5.43
CA GLU A 4 -6.80 34.60 4.23
C GLU A 4 -6.38 33.12 4.06
N ASN A 5 -6.16 32.38 5.15
CA ASN A 5 -5.78 30.97 5.07
C ASN A 5 -6.95 30.04 4.68
N LYS A 6 -8.20 30.50 4.74
CA LYS A 6 -9.36 29.64 4.41
C LYS A 6 -9.50 29.38 2.91
N ILE A 7 -9.00 30.28 2.07
CA ILE A 7 -9.15 30.17 0.61
C ILE A 7 -8.29 29.02 0.07
N GLU A 8 -7.16 28.73 0.70
CA GLU A 8 -6.25 27.69 0.21
C GLU A 8 -6.85 26.29 0.30
N PHE A 9 -7.69 26.02 1.31
CA PHE A 9 -8.30 24.70 1.52
C PHE A 9 -9.22 24.26 0.38
N TYR A 10 -9.82 25.20 -0.34
CA TYR A 10 -10.71 24.88 -1.45
C TYR A 10 -9.99 24.30 -2.67
N PHE A 11 -8.68 24.48 -2.76
CA PHE A 11 -7.89 23.95 -3.86
C PHE A 11 -7.39 22.52 -3.62
N PHE A 12 -7.47 22.01 -2.38
CA PHE A 12 -6.98 20.66 -2.05
C PHE A 12 -8.13 19.66 -2.03
N PRO A 13 -8.16 18.64 -2.93
CA PRO A 13 -9.27 17.68 -3.03
C PRO A 13 -9.69 17.02 -1.70
N ILE A 14 -8.74 16.70 -0.83
CA ILE A 14 -9.01 16.03 0.46
C ILE A 14 -9.62 16.97 1.50
N VAL A 15 -9.15 18.22 1.53
CA VAL A 15 -9.56 19.21 2.53
C VAL A 15 -10.79 19.99 2.07
N ALA A 16 -11.05 20.03 0.76
CA ALA A 16 -12.22 20.67 0.19
C ALA A 16 -13.51 20.08 0.78
N THR A 17 -14.33 20.97 1.32
CA THR A 17 -15.63 20.69 1.94
C THR A 17 -16.70 21.50 1.24
N TYR A 18 -17.93 21.00 1.24
CA TYR A 18 -19.10 21.71 0.74
C TYR A 18 -20.20 21.64 1.80
N GLY A 19 -20.69 22.82 2.21
CA GLY A 19 -21.65 22.94 3.30
C GLY A 19 -21.10 22.51 4.67
N ASN A 20 -21.99 22.05 5.55
CA ASN A 20 -21.65 21.62 6.90
C ASN A 20 -21.35 20.12 6.92
N GLU A 21 -20.09 19.76 6.66
CA GLU A 21 -19.65 18.36 6.72
C GLU A 21 -19.48 17.89 8.17
N SER A 22 -20.00 16.70 8.50
CA SER A 22 -19.86 16.12 9.84
C SER A 22 -18.46 15.56 10.07
N SER A 23 -18.01 15.51 11.33
CA SER A 23 -16.73 14.87 11.69
C SER A 23 -16.64 13.42 11.23
N ALA A 24 -17.76 12.69 11.25
CA ALA A 24 -17.83 11.31 10.76
C ALA A 24 -17.56 11.22 9.24
N SER A 25 -18.11 12.16 8.45
CA SER A 25 -17.84 12.23 7.01
C SER A 25 -16.36 12.56 6.74
N ILE A 26 -15.78 13.48 7.53
CA ILE A 26 -14.35 13.81 7.42
C ILE A 26 -13.49 12.56 7.67
N LEU A 27 -13.76 11.81 8.74
CA LEU A 27 -13.02 10.57 9.04
C LEU A 27 -13.16 9.54 7.92
N ALA A 28 -14.37 9.32 7.41
CA ALA A 28 -14.60 8.37 6.32
C ALA A 28 -13.81 8.73 5.04
N LYS A 29 -13.59 10.02 4.75
CA LYS A 29 -12.73 10.44 3.62
C LYS A 29 -11.27 10.05 3.83
N TRP A 30 -10.75 10.19 5.06
CA TRP A 30 -9.38 9.80 5.39
C TRP A 30 -9.22 8.28 5.31
N ASP A 31 -10.20 7.52 5.81
CA ASP A 31 -10.22 6.06 5.69
C ASP A 31 -10.17 5.63 4.21
N LYS A 32 -10.99 6.25 3.35
CA LYS A 32 -10.94 6.01 1.89
C LYS A 32 -9.59 6.38 1.28
N LEU A 33 -9.02 7.52 1.67
CA LEU A 33 -7.70 7.95 1.19
C LEU A 33 -6.64 6.89 1.52
N ASP A 34 -6.66 6.32 2.73
CA ASP A 34 -5.71 5.31 3.17
C ASP A 34 -5.76 4.01 2.34
N THR A 35 -6.91 3.70 1.73
CA THR A 35 -7.07 2.55 0.83
C THR A 35 -6.50 2.76 -0.58
N LEU A 36 -6.20 4.01 -0.98
CA LEU A 36 -5.68 4.30 -2.32
C LEU A 36 -4.21 3.88 -2.50
N SER A 37 -3.78 3.73 -3.75
CA SER A 37 -2.36 3.60 -4.07
C SER A 37 -1.59 4.86 -3.67
N GLU A 38 -0.31 4.72 -3.34
CA GLU A 38 0.54 5.85 -2.95
C GLU A 38 0.61 6.93 -4.04
N THR A 39 0.59 6.54 -5.32
CA THR A 39 0.49 7.47 -6.44
C THR A 39 -0.79 8.29 -6.39
N ASN A 40 -1.95 7.64 -6.17
CA ASN A 40 -3.23 8.34 -6.13
C ASN A 40 -3.36 9.21 -4.88
N LYS A 41 -2.86 8.75 -3.72
CA LYS A 41 -2.72 9.60 -2.51
C LYS A 41 -1.87 10.83 -2.79
N GLY A 42 -0.74 10.65 -3.47
CA GLY A 42 0.15 11.73 -3.89
C GLY A 42 -0.57 12.72 -4.81
N LYS A 43 -1.35 12.25 -5.80
CA LYS A 43 -2.13 13.15 -6.67
C LYS A 43 -3.14 13.98 -5.90
N LEU A 44 -3.85 13.40 -4.93
CA LEU A 44 -4.87 14.10 -4.13
C LEU A 44 -4.30 15.07 -3.10
N THR A 45 -3.08 14.83 -2.63
CA THR A 45 -2.40 15.68 -1.64
C THR A 45 -1.36 16.63 -2.24
N SER A 46 -1.03 16.49 -3.54
CA SER A 46 0.02 17.30 -4.16
C SER A 46 -0.36 18.77 -4.32
N GLN A 47 0.63 19.63 -4.09
CA GLN A 47 0.56 21.06 -4.41
C GLN A 47 0.23 21.31 -5.89
N LYS A 48 0.76 20.46 -6.79
CA LYS A 48 0.53 20.58 -8.23
C LYS A 48 -0.96 20.46 -8.60
N THR A 49 -1.67 19.51 -7.99
CA THR A 49 -3.13 19.39 -8.18
C THR A 49 -3.86 20.64 -7.70
N ALA A 50 -3.48 21.18 -6.54
CA ALA A 50 -4.05 22.42 -6.02
C ALA A 50 -3.77 23.62 -6.94
N GLU A 51 -2.58 23.72 -7.52
CA GLU A 51 -2.25 24.76 -8.51
C GLU A 51 -3.06 24.64 -9.79
N VAL A 52 -3.33 23.43 -10.27
CA VAL A 52 -4.21 23.20 -11.44
C VAL A 52 -5.63 23.64 -11.12
N ILE A 53 -6.17 23.26 -9.95
CA ILE A 53 -7.50 23.68 -9.51
C ILE A 53 -7.55 25.20 -9.37
N LYS A 54 -6.53 25.82 -8.76
CA LYS A 54 -6.39 27.29 -8.68
C LYS A 54 -6.35 27.95 -10.07
N ARG A 55 -5.71 27.33 -11.06
CA ARG A 55 -5.73 27.82 -12.44
C ARG A 55 -7.12 27.74 -13.07
N ILE A 56 -7.84 26.64 -12.87
CA ILE A 56 -9.25 26.51 -13.29
C ILE A 56 -10.07 27.65 -12.68
N ASN A 57 -9.88 27.93 -11.39
CA ASN A 57 -10.56 29.05 -10.73
C ASN A 57 -10.34 30.39 -11.45
N TYR A 58 -9.09 30.73 -11.79
CA TYR A 58 -8.76 31.96 -12.50
C TYR A 58 -9.29 31.98 -13.94
N THR A 59 -9.25 30.86 -14.64
CA THR A 59 -9.71 30.77 -16.03
C THR A 59 -11.22 30.93 -16.17
N PHE A 60 -11.99 30.34 -15.26
CA PHE A 60 -13.46 30.34 -15.34
C PHE A 60 -14.13 31.33 -14.37
N ASN A 61 -13.35 32.08 -13.60
CA ASN A 61 -13.80 33.04 -12.58
C ASN A 61 -14.83 32.42 -11.62
N LEU A 62 -14.49 31.25 -11.07
CA LEU A 62 -15.35 30.53 -10.14
C LEU A 62 -15.31 31.19 -8.76
N ASN A 63 -16.40 31.06 -8.00
CA ASN A 63 -16.44 31.47 -6.61
C ASN A 63 -15.89 30.36 -5.68
N PRO A 64 -15.62 30.65 -4.39
CA PRO A 64 -15.08 29.66 -3.44
C PRO A 64 -15.89 28.37 -3.28
N GLU A 65 -17.22 28.43 -3.36
CA GLU A 65 -18.08 27.25 -3.26
C GLU A 65 -17.97 26.38 -4.52
N GLN A 66 -17.96 27.01 -5.70
CA GLN A 66 -17.84 26.32 -6.98
C GLN A 66 -16.48 25.65 -7.14
N ILE A 67 -15.39 26.30 -6.69
CA ILE A 67 -14.06 25.69 -6.75
C ILE A 67 -13.92 24.52 -5.77
N SER A 68 -14.63 24.56 -4.64
CA SER A 68 -14.73 23.40 -3.74
C SER A 68 -15.35 22.21 -4.44
N ILE A 69 -16.41 22.43 -5.23
CA ILE A 69 -17.06 21.37 -6.02
C ILE A 69 -16.10 20.79 -7.06
N VAL A 70 -15.26 21.61 -7.70
CA VAL A 70 -14.21 21.13 -8.62
C VAL A 70 -13.21 20.22 -7.89
N ALA A 71 -12.71 20.64 -6.72
CA ALA A 71 -11.78 19.84 -5.92
C ALA A 71 -12.42 18.54 -5.41
N ILE A 72 -13.69 18.59 -4.99
CA ILE A 72 -14.49 17.42 -4.60
C ILE A 72 -14.66 16.48 -5.79
N THR A 73 -14.91 16.99 -6.99
CA THR A 73 -15.06 16.17 -8.20
C THR A 73 -13.78 15.38 -8.50
N VAL A 74 -12.60 16.01 -8.35
CA VAL A 74 -11.31 15.31 -8.47
C VAL A 74 -11.21 14.18 -7.43
N ARG A 75 -11.52 14.46 -6.16
CA ARG A 75 -11.53 13.44 -5.10
C ARG A 75 -12.48 12.29 -5.41
N SER A 76 -13.72 12.59 -5.78
CA SER A 76 -14.76 11.62 -6.07
C SER A 76 -14.40 10.70 -7.24
N TYR A 77 -13.67 11.19 -8.25
CA TYR A 77 -13.10 10.33 -9.28
C TYR A 77 -12.12 9.29 -8.69
N TYR A 78 -11.13 9.72 -7.90
CA TYR A 78 -10.16 8.79 -7.30
C TYR A 78 -10.77 7.85 -6.26
N PHE A 79 -11.88 8.24 -5.64
CA PHE A 79 -12.66 7.37 -4.74
C PHE A 79 -13.61 6.42 -5.48
N GLY A 80 -13.67 6.48 -6.83
CA GLY A 80 -14.55 5.66 -7.64
C GLY A 80 -16.04 6.03 -7.52
N GLU A 81 -16.34 7.24 -7.05
CA GLU A 81 -17.71 7.75 -6.89
C GLU A 81 -18.26 8.38 -8.18
N ILE A 82 -17.38 8.84 -9.06
CA ILE A 82 -17.74 9.47 -10.34
C ILE A 82 -16.85 8.88 -11.45
N ALA A 83 -17.46 8.45 -12.55
CA ALA A 83 -16.74 8.04 -13.75
C ALA A 83 -16.25 9.26 -14.54
N LEU A 84 -15.17 9.11 -15.31
CA LEU A 84 -14.52 10.21 -16.02
C LEU A 84 -15.45 10.92 -17.03
N GLU A 85 -16.29 10.12 -17.66
CA GLU A 85 -17.30 10.42 -18.68
C GLU A 85 -18.51 11.16 -18.09
N ASP A 86 -18.80 10.93 -16.80
CA ASP A 86 -19.89 11.60 -16.09
C ASP A 86 -19.46 12.95 -15.50
N MET A 87 -18.15 13.21 -15.41
CA MET A 87 -17.59 14.41 -14.79
C MET A 87 -18.17 15.73 -15.34
N PRO A 88 -18.34 15.93 -16.67
CA PRO A 88 -18.92 17.17 -17.19
C PRO A 88 -20.37 17.38 -16.75
N PHE A 89 -21.16 16.29 -16.68
CA PHE A 89 -22.56 16.36 -16.29
C PHE A 89 -22.70 16.61 -14.79
N TYR A 90 -21.84 15.98 -13.99
CA TYR A 90 -21.75 16.24 -12.55
C TYR A 90 -21.43 17.71 -12.28
N LEU A 91 -20.41 18.27 -12.93
CA LEU A 91 -20.04 19.68 -12.75
C LEU A 91 -21.15 20.64 -13.22
N ALA A 92 -21.78 20.39 -14.36
CA ALA A 92 -22.87 21.24 -14.86
C ALA A 92 -24.12 21.20 -13.96
N LYS A 93 -24.31 20.11 -13.22
CA LYS A 93 -25.42 19.96 -12.27
C LYS A 93 -25.14 20.70 -10.96
N GLU A 94 -23.94 20.55 -10.41
CA GLU A 94 -23.59 21.07 -9.08
C GLU A 94 -23.10 22.54 -9.12
N ILE A 95 -22.62 23.01 -10.27
CA ILE A 95 -22.15 24.38 -10.50
C ILE A 95 -23.14 25.07 -11.47
N PRO A 96 -23.59 26.32 -11.20
CA PRO A 96 -24.48 27.06 -12.10
C PRO A 96 -23.72 27.58 -13.34
N ILE A 97 -23.26 26.66 -14.19
CA ILE A 97 -22.58 26.88 -15.47
C ILE A 97 -23.23 26.01 -16.55
N ASP A 98 -23.07 26.42 -17.81
CA ASP A 98 -23.51 25.59 -18.93
C ASP A 98 -22.62 24.35 -19.10
N LEU A 99 -23.16 23.36 -19.82
CA LEU A 99 -22.48 22.10 -20.08
C LEU A 99 -21.19 22.28 -20.91
N ALA A 100 -21.09 23.32 -21.75
CA ALA A 100 -19.89 23.55 -22.54
C ALA A 100 -18.71 23.94 -21.65
N LYS A 101 -18.91 24.88 -20.73
CA LYS A 101 -17.92 25.26 -19.70
C LYS A 101 -17.57 24.08 -18.80
N ALA A 102 -18.57 23.30 -18.38
CA ALA A 102 -18.32 22.11 -17.56
C ALA A 102 -17.42 21.10 -18.28
N LYS A 103 -17.63 20.88 -19.59
CA LYS A 103 -16.75 20.04 -20.42
C LYS A 103 -15.32 20.57 -20.48
N GLU A 104 -15.12 21.87 -20.64
CA GLU A 104 -13.78 22.47 -20.64
C GLU A 104 -13.07 22.29 -19.29
N ILE A 105 -13.78 22.49 -18.18
CA ILE A 105 -13.24 22.23 -16.83
C ILE A 105 -12.86 20.76 -16.68
N SER A 106 -13.74 19.83 -17.05
CA SER A 106 -13.44 18.39 -17.00
C SER A 106 -12.23 18.03 -17.85
N GLN A 107 -12.11 18.58 -19.07
CA GLN A 107 -10.94 18.34 -19.91
C GLN A 107 -9.65 18.82 -19.26
N MET A 108 -9.66 19.98 -18.59
CA MET A 108 -8.49 20.46 -17.84
C MET A 108 -8.13 19.51 -16.69
N ILE A 109 -9.11 19.06 -15.91
CA ILE A 109 -8.90 18.08 -14.83
C ILE A 109 -8.29 16.80 -15.39
N ILE A 110 -8.89 16.25 -16.45
CA ILE A 110 -8.47 14.99 -17.06
C ILE A 110 -7.03 15.11 -17.57
N GLN A 111 -6.72 16.15 -18.34
CA GLN A 111 -5.41 16.30 -18.96
C GLN A 111 -4.30 16.65 -17.97
N LYS A 112 -4.60 17.49 -16.97
CA LYS A 112 -3.56 18.09 -16.10
C LYS A 112 -3.44 17.42 -14.72
N ILE A 113 -4.42 16.61 -14.31
CA ILE A 113 -4.41 15.91 -13.02
C ILE A 113 -4.51 14.40 -13.23
N ILE A 114 -5.53 13.93 -13.95
CA ILE A 114 -5.79 12.47 -14.07
C ILE A 114 -4.73 11.81 -14.95
N ASN A 115 -4.54 12.30 -16.17
CA ASN A 115 -3.59 11.79 -17.14
C ASN A 115 -2.15 12.30 -16.91
N ASP A 116 -1.93 13.10 -15.86
CA ASP A 116 -0.59 13.51 -15.46
C ASP A 116 0.15 12.33 -14.82
N ASP A 117 1.10 11.77 -15.56
CA ASP A 117 1.93 10.64 -15.14
C ASP A 117 3.23 11.08 -14.44
N SER A 118 3.45 12.39 -14.25
CA SER A 118 4.70 12.89 -13.65
C SER A 118 4.92 12.42 -12.23
N GLN A 119 3.86 12.28 -11.42
CA GLN A 119 3.96 11.74 -10.06
C GLN A 119 4.27 10.24 -10.06
N GLU A 120 3.66 9.47 -10.95
CA GLU A 120 3.96 8.04 -11.11
C GLU A 120 5.41 7.86 -11.54
N LYS A 121 5.87 8.61 -12.56
CA LYS A 121 7.27 8.58 -13.01
C LYS A 121 8.24 8.98 -11.90
N ALA A 122 7.91 10.02 -11.13
CA ALA A 122 8.73 10.44 -10.00
C ALA A 122 8.79 9.33 -8.93
N TYR A 123 7.67 8.71 -8.59
CA TYR A 123 7.63 7.58 -7.66
C TYR A 123 8.44 6.39 -8.17
N GLN A 124 8.24 5.97 -9.42
CA GLN A 124 8.99 4.88 -10.04
C GLN A 124 10.49 5.17 -10.14
N SER A 125 10.89 6.43 -10.34
CA SER A 125 12.30 6.83 -10.33
C SER A 125 12.96 6.71 -8.95
N GLN A 126 12.15 6.70 -7.88
CA GLN A 126 12.60 6.46 -6.51
C GLN A 126 12.61 4.97 -6.15
N LEU A 127 12.15 4.09 -7.05
CA LEU A 127 12.16 2.65 -6.83
C LEU A 127 13.39 2.04 -7.48
N GLU A 128 14.19 1.36 -6.67
CA GLU A 128 15.29 0.53 -7.15
C GLU A 128 14.92 -0.95 -7.02
N LYS A 129 15.19 -1.75 -8.05
CA LYS A 129 14.93 -3.19 -8.04
C LYS A 129 16.17 -3.96 -7.61
N LEU A 130 16.17 -4.48 -6.38
CA LEU A 130 17.31 -5.20 -5.80
C LEU A 130 16.90 -6.50 -5.12
N PRO A 131 17.72 -7.56 -5.16
CA PRO A 131 17.55 -8.71 -4.26
C PRO A 131 17.69 -8.28 -2.79
N ILE A 132 16.94 -8.90 -1.89
CA ILE A 132 16.87 -8.47 -0.49
C ILE A 132 18.23 -8.47 0.22
N GLU A 133 19.11 -9.42 -0.11
CA GLU A 133 20.45 -9.47 0.47
C GLU A 133 21.29 -8.24 0.08
N VAL A 134 21.18 -7.80 -1.17
CA VAL A 134 21.86 -6.60 -1.68
C VAL A 134 21.23 -5.35 -1.07
N ALA A 135 19.90 -5.32 -0.98
CA ALA A 135 19.16 -4.22 -0.38
C ALA A 135 19.53 -4.01 1.09
N VAL A 136 19.58 -5.05 1.92
CA VAL A 136 19.95 -4.96 3.35
C VAL A 136 21.41 -4.54 3.53
N LYS A 137 22.32 -4.94 2.62
CA LYS A 137 23.73 -4.49 2.64
C LYS A 137 23.85 -3.01 2.28
N ARG A 138 23.10 -2.55 1.28
CA ARG A 138 23.13 -1.16 0.78
C ARG A 138 22.36 -0.20 1.69
N TYR A 139 21.25 -0.66 2.24
CA TYR A 139 20.30 0.08 3.06
C TYR A 139 20.03 -0.71 4.36
N PRO A 140 20.87 -0.56 5.40
CA PRO A 140 20.74 -1.34 6.64
C PRO A 140 19.37 -1.24 7.32
N GLU A 141 18.66 -0.12 7.13
CA GLU A 141 17.31 0.14 7.63
C GLU A 141 16.26 -0.76 7.00
N THR A 142 16.47 -1.22 5.75
CA THR A 142 15.61 -2.22 5.10
C THR A 142 15.55 -3.48 5.95
N GLY A 143 16.67 -3.88 6.56
CA GLY A 143 16.69 -5.05 7.44
C GLY A 143 15.91 -4.88 8.74
N GLU A 144 15.68 -3.65 9.18
CA GLU A 144 14.90 -3.31 10.39
C GLU A 144 13.40 -3.08 10.09
N GLN A 145 13.01 -3.09 8.81
CA GLN A 145 11.62 -2.94 8.40
C GLN A 145 10.77 -4.07 9.00
N LEU A 146 9.70 -3.69 9.68
CA LEU A 146 8.70 -4.64 10.17
C LEU A 146 7.87 -5.13 8.98
N ILE A 147 7.77 -6.45 8.83
CA ILE A 147 6.99 -7.05 7.73
C ILE A 147 5.73 -7.77 8.20
N THR A 148 5.63 -8.09 9.49
CA THR A 148 4.45 -8.71 10.10
C THR A 148 4.08 -8.02 11.41
N SER A 149 2.88 -8.28 11.94
CA SER A 149 2.44 -7.69 13.22
C SER A 149 2.96 -8.42 14.47
N ASP A 150 3.05 -9.74 14.42
CA ASP A 150 3.37 -10.56 15.60
C ASP A 150 4.88 -10.67 15.87
N TYR A 151 5.27 -10.71 17.14
CA TYR A 151 6.66 -10.95 17.55
C TYR A 151 7.13 -12.37 17.20
N ILE A 152 8.42 -12.51 16.90
CA ILE A 152 9.06 -13.77 16.50
C ILE A 152 9.76 -14.40 17.71
N LYS A 153 9.56 -15.69 17.93
CA LYS A 153 10.37 -16.45 18.90
C LYS A 153 11.59 -17.02 18.20
N LEU A 154 12.77 -16.46 18.46
CA LEU A 154 14.05 -16.98 17.97
C LEU A 154 14.68 -17.91 18.98
N LYS A 155 15.27 -19.04 18.55
CA LYS A 155 15.91 -20.00 19.48
C LYS A 155 17.13 -19.42 20.21
N SER A 156 17.77 -18.39 19.65
CA SER A 156 18.92 -17.72 20.25
C SER A 156 18.55 -16.70 21.33
N PHE A 157 17.27 -16.35 21.47
CA PHE A 157 16.80 -15.33 22.40
C PHE A 157 15.72 -15.92 23.32
N PHE A 158 15.78 -15.57 24.60
CA PHE A 158 14.74 -16.00 25.55
C PHE A 158 13.44 -15.22 25.38
N GLU A 159 13.53 -13.96 24.93
CA GLU A 159 12.39 -13.09 24.72
C GLU A 159 12.02 -13.01 23.23
N PRO A 160 10.71 -12.90 22.90
CA PRO A 160 10.27 -12.65 21.53
C PRO A 160 10.87 -11.35 20.98
N VAL A 161 11.33 -11.39 19.73
CA VAL A 161 11.95 -10.26 19.05
C VAL A 161 10.99 -9.60 18.06
N ARG A 162 11.30 -8.36 17.67
CA ARG A 162 10.48 -7.60 16.70
C ARG A 162 10.44 -8.30 15.33
N PRO A 163 9.33 -8.22 14.59
CA PRO A 163 9.17 -8.87 13.29
C PRO A 163 9.87 -8.17 12.11
N SER A 164 11.16 -7.88 12.26
CA SER A 164 11.95 -7.26 11.20
C SER A 164 12.36 -8.27 10.12
N ILE A 165 12.69 -7.78 8.93
CA ILE A 165 13.24 -8.60 7.83
C ILE A 165 14.44 -9.42 8.32
N LYS A 166 15.39 -8.82 9.05
CA LYS A 166 16.56 -9.54 9.59
C LYS A 166 16.16 -10.68 10.51
N ASN A 167 15.25 -10.44 11.45
CA ASN A 167 14.83 -11.46 12.41
C ASN A 167 14.08 -12.62 11.72
N TRP A 168 13.25 -12.31 10.72
CA TRP A 168 12.59 -13.34 9.91
C TRP A 168 13.58 -14.18 9.10
N LEU A 169 14.60 -13.56 8.50
CA LEU A 169 15.66 -14.29 7.79
C LEU A 169 16.51 -15.12 8.76
N SER A 170 16.76 -14.63 9.97
CA SER A 170 17.44 -15.40 11.03
C SER A 170 16.61 -16.61 11.46
N ASP A 171 15.30 -16.47 11.66
CA ASP A 171 14.42 -17.60 11.99
C ASP A 171 14.40 -18.63 10.85
N TYR A 172 14.29 -18.18 9.61
CA TYR A 172 14.28 -19.03 8.43
C TYR A 172 15.58 -19.84 8.29
N THR A 173 16.72 -19.16 8.34
CA THR A 173 18.04 -19.80 8.20
C THR A 173 18.36 -20.71 9.38
N PHE A 174 17.87 -20.41 10.58
CA PHE A 174 18.03 -21.29 11.74
C PHE A 174 17.24 -22.60 11.58
N ASN A 175 16.00 -22.53 11.08
CA ASN A 175 15.13 -23.70 11.00
C ASN A 175 15.38 -24.58 9.75
N ILE A 176 15.80 -23.98 8.65
CA ILE A 176 15.95 -24.70 7.36
C ILE A 176 17.41 -24.80 6.91
N GLY A 177 18.24 -23.79 7.23
CA GLY A 177 19.62 -23.68 6.76
C GLY A 177 19.85 -22.54 5.77
N ILE A 178 21.09 -22.39 5.28
CA ILE A 178 21.53 -21.29 4.39
C ILE A 178 21.45 -21.70 2.89
N SER A 179 20.90 -22.86 2.57
CA SER A 179 20.87 -23.39 1.20
C SER A 179 19.74 -22.79 0.35
N ASN A 180 19.82 -22.97 -0.97
CA ASN A 180 18.66 -22.73 -1.85
C ASN A 180 17.68 -23.89 -1.67
N HIS A 181 16.49 -23.60 -1.15
CA HIS A 181 15.49 -24.64 -0.92
C HIS A 181 14.43 -24.66 -2.03
N ASP A 182 13.82 -25.83 -2.22
CA ASP A 182 12.66 -25.99 -3.11
C ASP A 182 11.48 -25.14 -2.60
N PRO A 183 10.66 -24.55 -3.49
CA PRO A 183 9.40 -23.89 -3.13
C PRO A 183 8.53 -24.66 -2.13
N ILE A 184 8.54 -26.00 -2.14
CA ILE A 184 7.80 -26.86 -1.20
C ILE A 184 8.35 -26.71 0.23
N VAL A 185 9.66 -26.64 0.41
CA VAL A 185 10.29 -26.49 1.73
C VAL A 185 9.99 -25.10 2.30
N ARG A 186 10.09 -24.06 1.45
CA ARG A 186 9.67 -22.69 1.80
C ARG A 186 8.19 -22.63 2.17
N GLY A 187 7.34 -23.32 1.42
CA GLY A 187 5.92 -23.46 1.73
C GLY A 187 5.69 -24.13 3.09
N ASN A 188 6.35 -25.26 3.35
CA ASN A 188 6.26 -25.94 4.65
C ASN A 188 6.65 -25.02 5.80
N TYR A 189 7.69 -24.20 5.65
CA TYR A 189 8.04 -23.19 6.65
C TYR A 189 6.90 -22.19 6.87
N LEU A 190 6.39 -21.57 5.80
CA LEU A 190 5.33 -20.56 5.88
C LEU A 190 4.03 -21.06 6.53
N PHE A 191 3.74 -22.37 6.44
CA PHE A 191 2.49 -22.95 6.93
C PHE A 191 2.62 -23.81 8.18
N LYS A 192 3.81 -24.32 8.53
CA LYS A 192 4.01 -25.26 9.65
C LYS A 192 4.98 -24.78 10.72
N ASN A 193 5.75 -23.72 10.47
CA ASN A 193 6.64 -23.15 11.48
C ASN A 193 5.83 -22.46 12.61
N GLU A 194 6.29 -22.57 13.86
CA GLU A 194 5.58 -22.01 15.03
C GLU A 194 5.28 -20.51 14.91
N ASN A 195 6.24 -19.74 14.37
CA ASN A 195 6.12 -18.31 14.14
C ASN A 195 5.25 -18.03 12.92
N ALA A 196 5.54 -18.66 11.78
CA ALA A 196 4.88 -18.33 10.51
C ALA A 196 3.43 -18.83 10.40
N GLN A 197 3.07 -19.92 11.08
CA GLN A 197 1.71 -20.48 11.00
C GLN A 197 0.63 -19.53 11.54
N LYS A 198 1.00 -18.61 12.44
CA LYS A 198 0.09 -17.64 13.07
C LYS A 198 -0.17 -16.41 12.20
N LEU A 199 0.61 -16.22 11.15
CA LEU A 199 0.52 -15.03 10.29
C LEU A 199 -0.80 -14.97 9.54
N SER A 200 -1.29 -13.73 9.37
CA SER A 200 -2.36 -13.44 8.42
C SER A 200 -1.93 -13.77 6.98
N ALA A 201 -2.90 -13.93 6.08
CA ALA A 201 -2.61 -14.20 4.67
C ALA A 201 -1.73 -13.10 4.04
N GLN A 202 -1.97 -11.83 4.39
CA GLN A 202 -1.19 -10.69 3.88
C GLN A 202 0.25 -10.70 4.41
N ASP A 203 0.43 -10.96 5.70
CA ASP A 203 1.76 -11.01 6.31
C ASP A 203 2.58 -12.20 5.83
N ARG A 204 1.92 -13.35 5.64
CA ARG A 204 2.53 -14.53 5.04
C ARG A 204 2.97 -14.28 3.60
N ASP A 205 2.19 -13.52 2.82
CA ASP A 205 2.57 -13.14 1.45
C ASP A 205 3.80 -12.23 1.44
N LYS A 206 3.84 -11.18 2.27
CA LYS A 206 5.04 -10.33 2.41
C LYS A 206 6.27 -11.17 2.77
N LEU A 207 6.16 -12.05 3.77
CA LEU A 207 7.24 -12.94 4.18
C LEU A 207 7.66 -13.87 3.03
N SER A 208 6.70 -14.43 2.29
CA SER A 208 6.96 -15.27 1.10
C SER A 208 7.80 -14.53 0.06
N GLN A 209 7.45 -13.26 -0.24
CA GLN A 209 8.21 -12.41 -1.17
C GLN A 209 9.64 -12.16 -0.69
N ILE A 210 9.84 -11.89 0.60
CA ILE A 210 11.17 -11.72 1.21
C ILE A 210 12.00 -13.00 1.09
N LEU A 211 11.44 -14.15 1.47
CA LEU A 211 12.14 -15.44 1.41
C LEU A 211 12.48 -15.82 -0.04
N LYS A 212 11.57 -15.59 -0.97
CA LYS A 212 11.81 -15.79 -2.40
C LYS A 212 12.95 -14.91 -2.91
N SER A 213 13.01 -13.64 -2.50
CA SER A 213 14.11 -12.75 -2.86
C SER A 213 15.43 -13.18 -2.25
N PHE A 214 15.41 -13.72 -1.04
CA PHE A 214 16.62 -14.18 -0.33
C PHE A 214 17.28 -15.37 -1.03
N GLU A 215 16.49 -16.37 -1.41
CA GLU A 215 16.97 -17.62 -2.04
C GLU A 215 17.20 -17.45 -3.55
N GLU A 216 16.16 -17.03 -4.27
CA GLU A 216 16.16 -16.99 -5.74
C GLU A 216 16.78 -15.70 -6.30
N LYS A 217 17.23 -14.78 -5.42
CA LYS A 217 17.72 -13.44 -5.79
C LYS A 217 16.72 -12.65 -6.63
N THR A 218 15.42 -12.93 -6.45
CA THR A 218 14.38 -12.19 -7.17
C THR A 218 14.36 -10.73 -6.75
N PRO A 219 14.29 -9.77 -7.69
CA PRO A 219 14.35 -8.36 -7.36
C PRO A 219 13.08 -7.90 -6.65
N LEU A 220 13.25 -7.16 -5.56
CA LEU A 220 12.18 -6.44 -4.86
C LEU A 220 12.31 -4.94 -5.12
N ALA A 221 11.17 -4.24 -5.14
CA ALA A 221 11.16 -2.78 -5.24
C ALA A 221 11.54 -2.18 -3.87
N ILE A 222 12.63 -1.42 -3.85
CA ILE A 222 13.12 -0.69 -2.69
C ILE A 222 12.91 0.79 -2.95
N ASN A 223 12.18 1.46 -2.05
CA ASN A 223 12.07 2.90 -2.09
C ASN A 223 13.39 3.51 -1.57
N THR A 224 14.10 4.26 -2.42
CA THR A 224 15.42 4.81 -2.10
C THR A 224 15.37 5.93 -1.05
N ASN A 225 14.22 6.59 -0.89
CA ASN A 225 14.02 7.64 0.10
C ASN A 225 13.73 7.06 1.49
N THR A 226 12.78 6.12 1.58
CA THR A 226 12.39 5.51 2.87
C THR A 226 13.29 4.35 3.26
N ARG A 227 14.09 3.82 2.32
CA ARG A 227 14.96 2.66 2.50
C ARG A 227 14.20 1.41 2.91
N GLN A 228 12.98 1.25 2.37
CA GLN A 228 12.06 0.15 2.69
C GLN A 228 11.65 -0.60 1.43
N VAL A 229 11.38 -1.90 1.59
CA VAL A 229 10.73 -2.74 0.61
C VAL A 229 9.29 -2.27 0.43
N VAL A 230 8.90 -2.04 -0.82
CA VAL A 230 7.53 -1.76 -1.23
C VAL A 230 6.88 -3.08 -1.63
N PHE A 231 5.91 -3.52 -0.85
CA PHE A 231 5.12 -4.72 -1.15
C PHE A 231 3.92 -4.34 -2.03
N SER A 232 3.82 -4.94 -3.21
CA SER A 232 2.62 -4.80 -4.03
C SER A 232 1.49 -5.59 -3.39
N THR A 233 0.44 -4.91 -2.92
CA THR A 233 -0.80 -5.59 -2.59
C THR A 233 -1.41 -6.09 -3.89
N ALA A 234 -1.46 -7.41 -4.08
CA ALA A 234 -2.01 -8.05 -5.29
C ALA A 234 -3.48 -7.70 -5.60
N ILE A 235 -4.14 -6.92 -4.73
CA ILE A 235 -5.53 -6.46 -4.86
C ILE A 235 -5.67 -5.38 -5.95
N ASN A 236 -4.60 -4.65 -6.31
CA ASN A 236 -4.63 -3.61 -7.34
C ASN A 236 -3.67 -3.90 -8.50
N GLN A 237 -3.73 -5.12 -9.07
CA GLN A 237 -3.40 -5.22 -10.49
C GLN A 237 -4.53 -4.54 -11.25
N GLU A 238 -4.39 -3.23 -11.48
CA GLU A 238 -5.18 -2.51 -12.47
C GLU A 238 -5.14 -3.35 -13.75
N ARG A 239 -6.29 -3.94 -14.10
CA ARG A 239 -6.43 -4.65 -15.37
C ARG A 239 -5.99 -3.65 -16.44
N PRO A 240 -5.08 -4.02 -17.35
CA PRO A 240 -4.81 -3.15 -18.49
C PRO A 240 -6.16 -2.85 -19.13
N VAL A 241 -6.50 -1.56 -19.26
CA VAL A 241 -7.69 -1.11 -19.96
C VAL A 241 -7.54 -1.59 -21.40
N ILE A 242 -8.07 -2.77 -21.69
CA ILE A 242 -8.21 -3.27 -23.04
C ILE A 242 -9.19 -2.31 -23.69
N LYS A 243 -8.67 -1.36 -24.48
CA LYS A 243 -9.48 -0.55 -25.39
C LYS A 243 -10.28 -1.54 -26.24
N PRO A 244 -11.62 -1.55 -26.21
CA PRO A 244 -12.37 -2.34 -27.15
C PRO A 244 -12.16 -1.71 -28.53
N SER A 245 -11.31 -2.36 -29.33
CA SER A 245 -11.23 -2.15 -30.76
C SER A 245 -12.51 -2.73 -31.37
N PHE A 246 -13.57 -1.93 -31.41
CA PHE A 246 -14.69 -2.21 -32.30
C PHE A 246 -14.21 -1.93 -33.72
N ALA A 247 -13.64 -2.96 -34.35
CA ALA A 247 -13.61 -3.04 -35.80
C ALA A 247 -15.02 -3.41 -36.24
N GLU A 248 -15.73 -2.40 -36.70
CA GLU A 248 -16.99 -2.49 -37.40
C GLU A 248 -16.79 -3.33 -38.67
N SER A 249 -17.41 -4.50 -38.71
CA SER A 249 -17.60 -5.26 -39.93
C SER A 249 -19.03 -5.77 -39.93
N ALA A 250 -19.88 -4.97 -40.57
CA ALA A 250 -21.13 -5.41 -41.12
C ALA A 250 -20.83 -6.48 -42.18
N LEU A 251 -21.50 -7.64 -42.11
CA LEU A 251 -22.24 -8.22 -43.22
C LEU A 251 -22.91 -9.55 -42.82
N ASP A 252 -24.19 -9.57 -43.18
CA ASP A 252 -25.04 -10.70 -43.58
C ASP A 252 -25.31 -11.87 -42.64
N GLY A 253 -26.62 -12.02 -42.40
CA GLY A 253 -27.20 -13.10 -41.64
C GLY A 253 -27.23 -14.40 -42.42
N GLN A 254 -27.23 -15.48 -41.66
CA GLN A 254 -27.87 -16.73 -42.03
C GLN A 254 -28.29 -17.47 -40.77
N SER A 255 -29.58 -17.76 -40.73
CA SER A 255 -30.32 -18.44 -39.67
C SER A 255 -29.83 -19.88 -39.52
N ALA A 256 -29.34 -20.25 -38.34
CA ALA A 256 -29.08 -21.64 -37.98
C ALA A 256 -30.34 -22.29 -37.39
N PRO A 257 -30.64 -23.56 -37.72
CA PRO A 257 -31.84 -24.26 -37.24
C PRO A 257 -31.67 -24.74 -35.79
N ARG A 258 -32.71 -24.55 -34.98
CA ARG A 258 -32.83 -25.07 -33.61
C ARG A 258 -32.78 -26.60 -33.62
N GLN A 259 -31.77 -27.18 -32.97
CA GLN A 259 -31.78 -28.58 -32.57
C GLN A 259 -32.44 -28.73 -31.20
N ASN A 260 -33.48 -29.57 -31.16
CA ASN A 260 -34.15 -30.06 -29.97
C ASN A 260 -33.20 -30.94 -29.15
N TYR A 261 -32.97 -30.59 -27.89
CA TYR A 261 -32.43 -31.51 -26.88
C TYR A 261 -33.59 -32.15 -26.10
N PRO A 262 -33.61 -33.48 -25.91
CA PRO A 262 -34.55 -34.12 -25.00
C PRO A 262 -34.16 -33.88 -23.54
N SER A 263 -35.16 -33.58 -22.71
CA SER A 263 -35.03 -33.40 -21.26
C SER A 263 -34.65 -34.72 -20.56
N GLU A 264 -33.46 -34.76 -19.95
CA GLU A 264 -33.11 -35.78 -18.96
C GLU A 264 -33.60 -35.36 -17.56
N LYS A 265 -34.17 -36.34 -16.85
CA LYS A 265 -34.71 -36.18 -15.49
C LYS A 265 -33.58 -36.01 -14.46
N PRO A 266 -33.82 -35.32 -13.33
CA PRO A 266 -32.82 -35.16 -12.29
C PRO A 266 -32.50 -36.50 -11.61
N GLN A 267 -31.23 -36.88 -11.58
CA GLN A 267 -30.72 -37.94 -10.72
C GLN A 267 -30.71 -37.44 -9.26
N THR A 268 -31.24 -38.27 -8.38
CA THR A 268 -31.25 -38.17 -6.93
C THR A 268 -29.84 -38.02 -6.36
N PHE A 269 -29.63 -36.97 -5.56
CA PHE A 269 -28.44 -36.75 -4.74
C PHE A 269 -28.35 -37.84 -3.66
N GLN A 270 -27.29 -38.64 -3.70
CA GLN A 270 -26.83 -39.44 -2.57
C GLN A 270 -26.13 -38.51 -1.57
N SER A 271 -26.49 -38.64 -0.28
CA SER A 271 -26.01 -37.80 0.81
C SER A 271 -24.51 -37.95 1.07
N ASP A 272 -23.85 -36.84 1.38
CA ASP A 272 -22.41 -36.73 1.68
C ASP A 272 -21.91 -37.62 2.84
N GLU A 273 -22.83 -38.23 3.59
CA GLU A 273 -22.55 -39.12 4.72
C GLU A 273 -21.99 -40.50 4.30
N GLU A 274 -22.33 -40.98 3.10
CA GLU A 274 -21.77 -42.25 2.55
C GLU A 274 -20.35 -42.08 1.99
N ARG A 275 -19.93 -40.85 1.63
CA ARG A 275 -18.56 -40.59 1.14
C ARG A 275 -17.55 -40.45 2.28
N LEU A 276 -18.00 -40.07 3.48
CA LEU A 276 -17.15 -39.89 4.67
C LEU A 276 -16.84 -41.20 5.42
N SER A 277 -17.69 -42.22 5.28
CA SER A 277 -17.47 -43.54 5.90
C SER A 277 -16.44 -44.38 5.14
N ALA A 278 -16.35 -44.24 3.81
CA ALA A 278 -15.38 -44.95 2.98
C ALA A 278 -13.92 -44.47 3.15
N TRP A 279 -13.70 -43.23 3.61
CA TRP A 279 -12.34 -42.68 3.83
C TRP A 279 -11.72 -43.08 5.17
N ARG A 280 -12.52 -43.50 6.16
CA ARG A 280 -12.02 -43.86 7.51
C ARG A 280 -11.45 -45.28 7.60
N GLN A 281 -11.65 -46.14 6.60
CA GLN A 281 -11.24 -47.55 6.67
C GLN A 281 -9.86 -47.85 6.06
N ASN A 282 -9.17 -46.86 5.46
CA ASN A 282 -7.89 -47.06 4.77
C ASN A 282 -6.73 -46.23 5.35
N LEU A 283 -6.58 -46.21 6.68
CA LEU A 283 -5.39 -45.67 7.35
C LEU A 283 -4.52 -46.82 7.87
N PRO A 284 -3.30 -47.02 7.36
CA PRO A 284 -2.36 -47.95 7.95
C PRO A 284 -1.79 -47.37 9.25
N LEU A 285 -2.07 -48.05 10.36
CA LEU A 285 -1.39 -47.92 11.65
C LEU A 285 -0.13 -48.78 11.64
N LYS A 286 1.02 -48.19 11.97
CA LYS A 286 2.24 -48.77 12.56
C LYS A 286 3.37 -47.73 12.45
N GLU A 287 4.34 -47.59 13.34
CA GLU A 287 4.66 -48.16 14.65
C GLU A 287 5.80 -47.27 15.18
N THR A 288 5.85 -47.04 16.49
CA THR A 288 6.98 -46.41 17.20
C THR A 288 8.18 -47.36 17.25
N LEU A 289 9.42 -46.83 17.15
CA LEU A 289 10.51 -46.99 18.14
C LEU A 289 11.85 -46.36 17.70
N GLU A 290 12.51 -45.77 18.70
CA GLU A 290 13.96 -45.76 18.99
C GLU A 290 15.00 -44.91 18.23
N ASN A 291 15.57 -43.97 19.01
CA ASN A 291 17.00 -43.75 19.27
C ASN A 291 18.02 -44.13 18.19
N ASN A 292 18.76 -43.13 17.71
CA ASN A 292 20.22 -43.27 17.64
C ASN A 292 20.94 -41.92 17.64
N ASN A 293 21.84 -41.78 18.62
CA ASN A 293 22.92 -40.80 18.61
C ASN A 293 23.88 -41.14 17.47
N ASN A 294 24.24 -40.16 16.63
CA ASN A 294 25.60 -40.13 16.10
C ASN A 294 26.03 -38.72 15.70
N THR A 295 27.01 -38.27 16.47
CA THR A 295 28.02 -37.26 16.16
C THR A 295 28.56 -37.39 14.74
N ASN A 296 28.56 -36.30 13.98
CA ASN A 296 29.62 -36.04 13.02
C ASN A 296 29.83 -34.54 12.84
N GLN A 297 31.09 -34.16 13.07
CA GLN A 297 31.67 -32.84 12.90
C GLN A 297 31.78 -32.50 11.41
N SER A 298 31.35 -31.31 11.02
CA SER A 298 31.89 -30.64 9.83
C SER A 298 31.66 -29.12 9.88
N GLY A 299 32.77 -28.38 9.98
CA GLY A 299 32.99 -27.10 9.30
C GLY A 299 32.15 -25.89 9.72
N ALA A 300 32.31 -25.41 10.96
CA ALA A 300 31.81 -24.09 11.36
C ALA A 300 32.69 -22.96 10.78
N ASN A 301 32.24 -22.35 9.67
CA ASN A 301 32.64 -20.98 9.33
C ASN A 301 31.85 -20.01 10.21
N ASN A 302 32.40 -19.75 11.40
CA ASN A 302 31.88 -18.76 12.34
C ASN A 302 32.16 -17.33 11.84
N ILE A 303 31.13 -16.64 11.37
CA ILE A 303 31.15 -15.18 11.24
C ILE A 303 30.99 -14.59 12.66
N ARG A 304 32.10 -14.16 13.26
CA ARG A 304 32.12 -13.40 14.51
C ARG A 304 31.68 -11.97 14.24
N PHE A 305 30.55 -11.54 14.81
CA PHE A 305 30.24 -10.13 15.01
C PHE A 305 30.74 -9.70 16.40
N SER A 306 31.89 -9.04 16.44
CA SER A 306 32.38 -8.36 17.64
C SER A 306 31.96 -6.90 17.59
N SER A 307 30.93 -6.53 18.34
CA SER A 307 30.67 -5.13 18.71
C SER A 307 30.61 -5.02 20.23
N THR A 308 31.77 -4.82 20.86
CA THR A 308 31.84 -4.27 22.21
C THR A 308 31.55 -2.77 22.15
N GLN A 309 30.27 -2.40 22.15
CA GLN A 309 29.87 -1.04 22.48
C GLN A 309 29.75 -0.95 24.00
N LYS A 310 30.81 -0.48 24.64
CA LYS A 310 30.78 -0.06 26.05
C LYS A 310 29.92 1.20 26.13
N PHE A 311 28.74 1.09 26.75
CA PHE A 311 27.97 2.26 27.16
C PHE A 311 28.65 2.90 28.37
N SER A 312 29.35 4.01 28.15
CA SER A 312 29.70 4.92 29.24
C SER A 312 28.43 5.67 29.65
N VAL A 313 27.90 5.33 30.82
CA VAL A 313 26.81 6.08 31.46
C VAL A 313 27.42 7.34 32.07
N GLU A 314 27.48 8.43 31.31
CA GLU A 314 27.63 9.77 31.88
C GLU A 314 26.25 10.35 32.15
N LYS A 315 25.95 10.59 33.43
CA LYS A 315 24.77 11.33 33.88
C LYS A 315 24.98 12.82 33.57
N PRO A 316 24.13 13.48 32.77
CA PRO A 316 24.18 14.93 32.66
C PRO A 316 23.51 15.57 33.90
N THR A 317 24.32 16.24 34.72
CA THR A 317 23.85 17.27 35.66
C THR A 317 23.29 18.45 34.87
N VAL A 318 21.96 18.62 34.89
CA VAL A 318 21.27 19.79 34.36
C VAL A 318 21.49 20.96 35.32
N LYS A 319 22.32 21.94 34.94
CA LYS A 319 22.33 23.28 35.53
C LYS A 319 21.36 24.15 34.73
N ASN A 320 20.23 24.50 35.35
CA ASN A 320 19.31 25.52 34.86
C ASN A 320 19.94 26.90 34.96
N ASN A 321 20.16 27.56 33.82
CA ASN A 321 20.31 29.01 33.73
C ASN A 321 19.74 29.46 32.38
N PHE A 322 18.48 29.91 32.40
CA PHE A 322 17.89 30.66 31.29
C PHE A 322 17.32 31.97 31.84
N GLN A 323 18.10 33.03 31.72
CA GLN A 323 17.67 34.40 31.90
C GLN A 323 17.80 35.05 30.52
N ARG A 324 16.67 35.24 29.83
CA ARG A 324 16.62 36.01 28.58
C ARG A 324 16.15 37.45 28.90
N PRO A 325 16.80 38.47 28.34
CA PRO A 325 16.38 39.85 28.49
C PRO A 325 15.18 40.18 27.58
N MET A 326 14.26 40.99 28.11
CA MET A 326 13.14 41.58 27.38
C MET A 326 13.64 42.72 26.46
N PRO A 327 13.18 42.81 25.20
CA PRO A 327 13.39 43.99 24.39
C PRO A 327 12.41 45.10 24.79
N LYS A 328 12.96 46.27 25.14
CA LYS A 328 12.22 47.53 25.26
C LYS A 328 11.99 48.07 23.84
N ASN A 329 10.74 48.17 23.40
CA ASN A 329 10.36 49.07 22.32
C ASN A 329 9.41 50.13 22.88
N VAL A 330 9.94 51.35 22.96
CA VAL A 330 9.23 52.60 23.19
C VAL A 330 8.86 53.11 21.80
N ILE A 331 7.57 53.27 21.51
CA ILE A 331 7.10 54.08 20.39
C ILE A 331 6.42 55.30 21.00
N ASP A 332 7.09 56.42 20.82
CA ASP A 332 6.70 57.77 21.21
C ASP A 332 5.73 58.31 20.15
N LEU A 333 4.51 58.66 20.57
CA LEU A 333 3.49 59.32 19.74
C LEU A 333 3.46 60.80 20.11
N ARG A 334 4.13 61.63 19.30
CA ARG A 334 3.87 63.08 19.17
C ARG A 334 3.56 63.33 17.68
N LYS A 335 2.33 63.70 17.32
CA LYS A 335 1.74 65.05 17.31
C LYS A 335 2.57 66.06 16.52
N GLU A 336 2.14 66.31 15.28
CA GLU A 336 2.06 67.61 14.57
C GLU A 336 0.88 67.43 13.59
N GLU A 337 -0.24 68.15 13.74
CA GLU A 337 -0.54 69.49 13.18
C GLU A 337 -0.42 69.57 11.66
#